data_AF-A0A6U5PM09-F1
#
_entry.id   AF-A0A6U5PM09-F1
#
_cell.length_a   1.000
_cell.length_b   1.000
_cell.length_c   1.000
_cell.angle_alpha   90.00
_cell.angle_beta   90.00
_cell.angle_gamma   90.00
#
_symmetry.space_group_name_H-M   'P 1'
#
loop_
_entity.id
_entity.type
_entity.pdbx_description
1 polymer ?
#
loop_
_entity_poly.entity_id
_entity_poly.type
_entity_poly.pdbx_seq_one_letter_code
_entity_poly.pdbx_strand_id
1 'polypeptide(L)'
;VPEVVRLFKTSGRGQDEEIVRKFPYITSEKYTHWNYPGSIGFVHQIQSVGNALQEGLTEVPHFTLEDSLQVASILDTILAQARESGRDEEEILFHDQQEEEERKLA
;
A
#
# COMPACT_ATOMS: atom_id res chain seq x y z
N VAL A 1 4.25 -2.39 -17.24
CA VAL A 1 3.73 -2.99 -16.00
C VAL A 1 4.48 -4.29 -15.79
N PRO A 2 5.10 -4.56 -14.61
CA PRO A 2 5.91 -5.75 -14.43
C PRO A 2 5.06 -7.01 -14.61
N GLU A 3 5.46 -7.85 -15.55
CA GLU A 3 4.83 -9.11 -15.98
C GLU A 3 4.93 -10.22 -14.90
N VAL A 4 5.82 -10.00 -13.94
CA VAL A 4 6.20 -10.96 -12.91
C VAL A 4 6.36 -10.22 -11.59
N VAL A 5 5.58 -10.63 -10.59
CA VAL A 5 5.77 -10.22 -9.21
C VAL A 5 6.57 -11.30 -8.52
N ARG A 6 7.71 -10.92 -7.94
CA ARG A 6 8.57 -11.80 -7.15
C ARG A 6 8.39 -11.44 -5.68
N LEU A 7 7.87 -12.38 -4.91
CA LEU A 7 7.77 -12.27 -3.46
C LEU A 7 8.91 -13.07 -2.85
N PHE A 8 9.73 -12.41 -2.05
CA PHE A 8 10.78 -13.06 -1.27
C PHE A 8 10.30 -13.17 0.16
N LYS A 9 10.14 -14.40 0.65
CA LYS A 9 9.77 -14.67 2.03
C LYS A 9 10.98 -15.27 2.76
N THR A 10 11.53 -14.51 3.68
CA THR A 10 12.62 -14.99 4.55
C THR A 10 12.01 -15.58 5.82
N SER A 11 12.21 -16.88 6.05
CA SER A 11 11.70 -17.61 7.22
C SER A 11 12.69 -17.65 8.40
N GLY A 12 13.85 -17.01 8.27
CA GLY A 12 14.95 -17.04 9.24
C GLY A 12 15.83 -18.28 9.09
N ARG A 13 17.12 -18.17 9.47
CA ARG A 13 18.21 -19.15 9.23
C ARG A 13 18.68 -19.28 7.77
N GLY A 14 18.57 -18.22 6.97
CA GLY A 14 19.11 -18.18 5.61
C GLY A 14 18.32 -18.98 4.58
N GLN A 15 17.07 -19.33 4.89
CA GLN A 15 16.13 -19.88 3.91
C GLN A 15 15.26 -18.75 3.37
N ASP A 16 15.48 -18.40 2.11
CA ASP A 16 14.66 -17.48 1.34
C ASP A 16 13.80 -18.30 0.38
N GLU A 17 12.48 -18.11 0.46
CA GLU A 17 11.51 -18.69 -0.46
C GLU A 17 11.15 -17.63 -1.51
N GLU A 18 11.51 -17.88 -2.77
CA GLU A 18 11.08 -17.03 -3.91
C GLU A 18 9.75 -17.56 -4.48
N ILE A 19 8.70 -16.77 -4.34
CA ILE A 19 7.40 -17.02 -4.97
C ILE A 19 7.27 -16.12 -6.19
N VAL A 20 7.33 -16.74 -7.37
CA VAL A 20 7.17 -16.06 -8.65
C VAL A 20 5.70 -16.14 -9.10
N ARG A 21 5.00 -15.01 -9.10
CA ARG A 21 3.63 -14.90 -9.63
C ARG A 21 3.67 -14.21 -10.99
N LYS A 22 3.27 -14.94 -12.03
CA LYS A 22 3.06 -14.39 -13.38
C LYS A 22 1.63 -13.88 -13.48
N PHE A 23 1.48 -12.60 -13.83
CA PHE A 23 0.15 -12.02 -14.06
C PHE A 23 -0.16 -12.09 -15.55
N PRO A 24 -1.29 -12.70 -15.97
CA PRO A 24 -1.65 -12.76 -17.38
C PRO A 24 -1.94 -11.34 -17.88
N TYR A 25 -1.14 -10.86 -18.82
CA TYR A 25 -1.39 -9.58 -19.46
C TYR A 25 -2.64 -9.70 -20.35
N ILE A 26 -3.63 -8.85 -20.10
CA ILE A 26 -4.84 -8.76 -20.93
C ILE A 26 -4.43 -8.04 -22.22
N THR A 27 -4.06 -8.80 -23.25
CA THR A 27 -3.69 -8.31 -24.59
C THR A 27 -4.87 -7.82 -25.42
N SER A 28 -6.10 -7.79 -24.89
CA SER A 28 -7.25 -7.47 -25.73
C SER A 28 -7.23 -6.01 -26.16
N GLU A 29 -6.98 -5.79 -27.45
CA GLU A 29 -7.02 -4.51 -28.18
C GLU A 29 -8.34 -3.74 -28.05
N LYS A 30 -9.35 -4.29 -27.36
CA LYS A 30 -10.64 -3.63 -27.08
C LYS A 30 -10.58 -2.59 -25.96
N TYR A 31 -9.52 -2.54 -25.14
CA TYR A 31 -9.39 -1.59 -24.03
C TYR A 31 -8.15 -0.69 -24.23
N THR A 32 -8.01 -0.09 -25.41
CA THR A 32 -6.79 0.61 -25.86
C THR A 32 -6.59 2.01 -25.28
N HIS A 33 -7.56 2.56 -24.54
CA HIS A 33 -7.40 3.87 -23.91
C HIS A 33 -7.73 3.83 -22.41
N TRP A 34 -6.71 3.62 -21.60
CA TRP A 34 -6.76 3.85 -20.16
C TRP A 34 -5.96 5.12 -19.84
N ASN A 35 -6.54 6.00 -19.03
CA ASN A 35 -5.87 7.22 -18.59
C ASN A 35 -4.61 6.93 -17.75
N TYR A 36 -4.55 5.77 -17.10
CA TYR A 36 -3.41 5.32 -16.32
C TYR A 36 -2.96 3.92 -16.78
N PRO A 37 -1.69 3.73 -17.16
CA PRO A 37 -1.18 2.46 -17.69
C PRO A 37 -1.39 1.23 -16.78
N GLY A 38 -1.47 1.43 -15.46
CA GLY A 38 -1.73 0.37 -14.49
C GLY A 38 -3.20 -0.03 -14.35
N SER A 39 -4.14 0.79 -14.84
CA SER A 39 -5.57 0.56 -14.64
C SER A 39 -6.13 -0.64 -15.41
N ILE A 40 -5.42 -1.14 -16.43
CA ILE A 40 -5.75 -2.42 -17.08
C ILE A 40 -5.84 -3.57 -16.07
N GLY A 41 -5.09 -3.51 -14.96
CA GLY A 41 -5.13 -4.50 -13.89
C GLY A 41 -6.46 -4.54 -13.13
N PHE A 42 -7.26 -3.47 -13.17
CA PHE A 42 -8.57 -3.44 -12.51
C PHE A 42 -9.58 -4.39 -13.15
N VAL A 43 -9.36 -4.85 -14.38
CA VAL A 43 -10.24 -5.85 -15.01
C VAL A 43 -10.35 -7.11 -14.15
N HIS A 44 -9.26 -7.55 -13.50
CA HIS A 44 -9.30 -8.72 -12.62
C HIS A 44 -10.16 -8.47 -11.37
N GLN A 45 -10.10 -7.26 -10.80
CA GLN A 45 -10.92 -6.89 -9.66
C GLN A 45 -12.40 -6.80 -10.05
N ILE A 46 -12.70 -6.21 -11.21
CA ILE A 46 -14.06 -6.13 -11.77
C ILE A 46 -14.64 -7.53 -11.97
N GLN A 47 -13.86 -8.44 -12.56
CA GLN A 47 -14.27 -9.84 -12.75
C GLN A 47 -14.52 -10.55 -11.41
N SER A 48 -13.64 -10.36 -10.43
CA SER A 48 -13.77 -11.00 -9.13
C SER A 48 -15.05 -10.56 -8.40
N VAL A 49 -15.34 -9.26 -8.39
CA VAL A 49 -16.59 -8.71 -7.84
C VAL A 49 -17.80 -9.21 -8.63
N GLY A 50 -17.73 -9.23 -9.97
CA GLY A 50 -18.81 -9.73 -10.81
C GLY A 50 -19.18 -11.18 -10.51
N ASN A 51 -18.18 -12.05 -10.32
CA ASN A 51 -18.40 -13.45 -9.95
C ASN A 51 -19.04 -13.58 -8.58
N ALA A 52 -18.54 -12.84 -7.58
CA ALA A 52 -19.10 -12.86 -6.22
C ALA A 52 -20.59 -12.43 -6.21
N LEU A 53 -20.95 -11.39 -6.98
CA LEU A 53 -22.34 -10.96 -7.12
C LEU A 53 -23.22 -12.00 -7.80
N GLN A 54 -22.71 -12.69 -8.84
CA GLN A 54 -23.45 -13.77 -9.51
C GLN A 54 -23.69 -14.97 -8.59
N GLU A 55 -22.77 -15.23 -7.67
CA GLU A 55 -22.86 -16.27 -6.65
C GLU A 55 -23.72 -15.85 -5.43
N GLY A 56 -24.24 -14.61 -5.42
CA GLY A 56 -25.05 -14.08 -4.32
C GLY A 56 -24.26 -13.77 -3.06
N LEU A 57 -22.94 -13.63 -3.17
CA LEU A 57 -22.06 -13.28 -2.06
C LEU A 57 -22.13 -11.77 -1.80
N THR A 58 -21.99 -11.40 -0.52
CA THR A 58 -21.95 -10.00 -0.08
C THR A 58 -20.54 -9.44 0.01
N GLU A 59 -19.52 -10.29 -0.12
CA GLU A 59 -18.10 -9.94 -0.12
C GLU A 59 -17.29 -10.93 -0.97
N VAL A 60 -16.06 -10.58 -1.31
CA VAL A 60 -15.21 -11.44 -2.15
C VAL A 60 -14.29 -12.30 -1.28
N PRO A 61 -14.31 -13.65 -1.41
CA PRO A 61 -13.59 -14.54 -0.48
C PRO A 61 -12.07 -14.33 -0.40
N HIS A 62 -11.46 -13.80 -1.45
CA HIS A 62 -10.01 -13.55 -1.49
C HIS A 62 -9.57 -12.26 -0.79
N PHE A 63 -10.52 -11.40 -0.41
CA PHE A 63 -10.28 -10.11 0.24
C PHE A 63 -11.58 -9.64 0.89
N THR A 64 -11.73 -10.00 2.16
CA THR A 64 -12.94 -9.80 2.95
C THR A 64 -13.03 -8.40 3.52
N LEU A 65 -14.16 -8.07 4.14
CA LEU A 65 -14.29 -6.84 4.91
C LEU A 65 -13.29 -6.79 6.08
N GLU A 66 -13.05 -7.92 6.74
CA GLU A 66 -12.10 -8.03 7.83
C GLU A 66 -10.67 -7.71 7.38
N ASP A 67 -10.24 -8.23 6.22
CA ASP A 67 -8.94 -7.89 5.63
C ASP A 67 -8.83 -6.38 5.36
N SER A 68 -9.92 -5.75 4.93
CA SER A 68 -9.97 -4.30 4.67
C SER A 68 -9.79 -3.50 5.97
N LEU A 69 -10.43 -3.93 7.06
CA LEU A 69 -10.32 -3.29 8.38
C LEU A 69 -8.90 -3.42 8.95
N GLN A 70 -8.26 -4.58 8.78
CA GLN A 70 -6.87 -4.79 9.21
C GLN A 70 -5.91 -3.87 8.47
N VAL A 71 -6.06 -3.75 7.14
CA VAL A 71 -5.24 -2.81 6.35
C VAL A 71 -5.45 -1.37 6.81
N ALA A 72 -6.70 -0.97 7.05
CA ALA A 72 -7.01 0.37 7.57
C ALA A 72 -6.33 0.61 8.93
N SER A 73 -6.41 -0.35 9.86
CA SER A 73 -5.76 -0.24 11.17
C SER A 73 -4.24 -0.10 11.08
N ILE A 74 -3.60 -0.81 10.13
CA ILE A 74 -2.15 -0.69 9.90
C ILE A 74 -1.81 0.71 9.38
N LEU A 75 -2.58 1.22 8.41
CA LEU A 75 -2.39 2.55 7.86
C LEU A 75 -2.58 3.64 8.93
N ASP A 76 -3.59 3.51 9.79
CA ASP A 76 -3.83 4.43 10.92
C ASP A 76 -2.65 4.43 11.88
N THR A 77 -2.07 3.27 12.17
CA THR A 77 -0.88 3.14 13.02
C THR A 77 0.32 3.85 12.41
N ILE A 78 0.57 3.64 11.11
CA ILE A 78 1.66 4.30 10.38
C ILE A 78 1.47 5.82 10.38
N LEU A 79 0.24 6.29 10.16
CA LEU A 79 -0.07 7.71 10.17
C LEU A 79 0.10 8.32 11.57
N ALA A 80 -0.26 7.60 12.63
CA ALA A 80 -0.03 8.04 14.00
C ALA A 80 1.47 8.21 14.28
N GLN A 81 2.28 7.20 13.93
CA GLN A 81 3.73 7.25 14.08
C GLN A 81 4.36 8.41 13.29
N ALA A 82 3.96 8.59 12.02
CA ALA A 82 4.47 9.68 11.18
C ALA A 82 4.13 11.06 11.76
N ARG A 83 2.97 11.22 12.40
CA ARG A 83 2.57 12.48 13.05
C ARG A 83 3.32 12.74 14.35
N GLU A 84 3.61 11.70 15.12
CA GLU A 84 4.42 11.81 16.34
C GLU A 84 5.86 12.19 15.99
N SER A 85 6.47 11.50 15.01
CA SER A 85 7.81 11.85 14.52
C SER A 85 7.90 13.27 13.94
N GLY A 86 6.85 13.74 13.26
CA GLY A 86 6.81 15.13 12.77
C GLY A 86 6.66 16.19 13.86
N ARG A 87 6.07 15.86 15.02
CA ARG A 87 6.01 16.78 16.17
C ARG A 87 7.35 16.92 16.87
N ASP A 88 8.08 15.82 17.00
CA ASP A 88 9.41 15.85 17.63
C ASP A 88 10.38 16.73 16.82
N GLU A 89 10.28 16.74 15.48
CA GLU A 89 11.09 17.61 14.62
C GLU A 89 10.72 19.10 14.76
N GLU A 90 9.43 19.45 14.90
CA GLU A 90 9.00 20.83 15.10
C GLU A 90 9.41 21.37 16.49
N GLU A 91 9.36 20.55 17.53
CA GLU A 91 9.70 20.95 18.90
C GLU A 91 11.21 21.17 19.07
N ILE A 92 12.05 20.34 18.42
CA ILE A 92 13.51 20.53 18.35
C ILE A 92 13.86 21.82 17.61
N LEU A 93 13.22 22.08 16.47
CA LEU A 93 13.48 23.29 15.67
C LEU A 93 13.10 24.58 16.44
N PHE A 94 12.02 24.54 17.22
CA PHE A 94 11.59 25.66 18.06
C PHE A 94 12.57 25.93 19.20
N HIS A 95 13.09 24.88 19.85
CA HIS A 95 14.07 25.01 20.94
C HIS A 95 15.41 25.57 20.44
N ASP A 96 15.90 25.10 19.29
CA ASP A 96 17.14 25.59 18.69
C ASP A 96 17.03 27.08 18.30
N GLN A 97 15.87 27.52 17.82
CA GLN A 97 15.63 28.94 17.49
C GLN A 97 15.62 29.84 18.73
N GLN A 98 15.08 29.38 19.86
CA GLN A 98 15.10 30.16 21.09
C GLN A 98 16.51 30.29 21.67
N GLU A 99 17.31 29.23 21.66
CA GLU A 99 18.71 29.31 22.09
C GLU A 99 19.54 30.24 21.20
N GLU A 100 19.28 30.26 19.88
CA GLU A 100 19.98 31.15 18.95
C GLU A 100 19.60 32.62 19.16
N GLU A 101 18.33 32.94 19.46
CA GLU A 101 17.91 34.30 19.80
C GLU A 101 18.48 34.78 21.14
N GLU A 102 18.49 33.92 22.18
CA GLU A 102 19.07 34.26 23.48
C GLU A 102 20.57 34.53 23.38
N ARG A 103 21.31 33.78 22.54
CA ARG A 103 22.73 34.04 22.27
C ARG A 103 23.00 35.34 21.50
N LYS A 104 22.03 35.83 20.71
CA LYS A 104 22.17 37.11 19.97
C LYS A 104 21.89 38.33 20.85
N LEU A 105 21.20 38.14 21.98
CA LEU A 105 20.84 39.20 22.92
C LEU A 105 21.83 39.39 24.08
N ALA A 106 22.77 38.46 24.28
CA ALA A 106 23.85 38.52 25.27
C ALA A 106 25.15 39.09 24.70
#